data_AF-A0AAD9B190-F1
#
_entry.id   AF-A0AAD9B190-F1
#
_cell.length_a   1.000
_cell.length_b   1.000
_cell.length_c   1.000
_cell.angle_alpha   90.00
_cell.angle_beta   90.00
_cell.angle_gamma   90.00
#
_symmetry.space_group_name_H-M   'P 1'
#
loop_
_entity.id
_entity.type
_entity.pdbx_description
1 polymer ?
#
loop_
_entity_poly.entity_id
_entity_poly.type
_entity_poly.pdbx_seq_one_letter_code
_entity_poly.pdbx_strand_id
1 'polypeptide(L)'
;MLGDVVVCVLTSVCVSDAADDINRIASSLYTLGTQDSTDLCKFFLKVSELFEKTRKIESRVAADEDLKLADLLKYYLRESQAAKDLLYRRSRALVDYENANKALDKSRAKNRDVLQAETSQQLCCHKFEKISESAKQELIDFKTRRVSAFRKNLVELAELELKHAKLLQSCMGVLKGNT
;
A
#
# COMPACT_ATOMS: atom_id res chain seq x y z
N MET A 1 -7.80 -0.94 8.78
CA MET A 1 -8.10 -0.84 7.32
C MET A 1 -8.47 0.58 6.92
N LEU A 2 -9.60 1.18 7.33
CA LEU A 2 -9.82 2.63 7.11
C LEU A 2 -8.97 3.50 8.07
N GLY A 3 -8.69 3.04 9.28
CA GLY A 3 -7.91 3.80 10.27
C GLY A 3 -6.46 4.08 9.85
N ASP A 4 -5.79 3.12 9.21
CA ASP A 4 -4.36 3.22 8.90
C ASP A 4 -4.08 4.06 7.65
N VAL A 5 -4.99 4.04 6.68
CA VAL A 5 -4.92 4.91 5.47
C VAL A 5 -5.15 6.37 5.86
N VAL A 6 -6.02 6.62 6.84
CA VAL A 6 -6.26 7.97 7.37
C VAL A 6 -5.04 8.49 8.11
N VAL A 7 -4.32 7.66 8.87
CA VAL A 7 -3.07 8.08 9.54
C VAL A 7 -1.99 8.45 8.52
N CYS A 8 -1.81 7.71 7.42
CA CYS A 8 -0.82 8.05 6.40
C CYS A 8 -1.17 9.27 5.53
N VAL A 9 -2.45 9.42 5.14
CA VAL A 9 -2.90 10.62 4.43
C VAL A 9 -2.84 11.85 5.34
N LEU A 10 -3.14 11.67 6.63
CA LEU A 10 -2.95 12.71 7.64
C LEU A 10 -1.47 13.00 7.89
N THR A 11 -0.54 12.03 7.90
CA THR A 11 0.89 12.35 8.02
C THR A 11 1.40 13.09 6.80
N SER A 12 1.05 12.72 5.57
CA SER A 12 1.47 13.46 4.36
C SER A 12 0.94 14.92 4.35
N VAL A 13 -0.33 15.13 4.73
CA VAL A 13 -0.94 16.48 4.86
C VAL A 13 -0.39 17.27 6.06
N CYS A 14 -0.15 16.62 7.21
CA CYS A 14 0.45 17.27 8.38
C CYS A 14 1.93 17.61 8.15
N VAL A 15 2.67 16.81 7.36
CA VAL A 15 4.07 17.09 7.02
C VAL A 15 4.18 18.29 6.06
N SER A 16 3.22 18.50 5.14
CA SER A 16 3.24 19.71 4.30
C SER A 16 3.01 20.99 5.10
N ASP A 17 2.04 21.01 6.02
CA ASP A 17 1.81 22.17 6.89
C ASP A 17 3.02 22.41 7.83
N ALA A 18 3.58 21.34 8.41
CA ALA A 18 4.77 21.43 9.25
C ALA A 18 6.00 21.93 8.46
N ALA A 19 6.18 21.51 7.21
CA ALA A 19 7.29 21.94 6.38
C ALA A 19 7.21 23.43 6.00
N ASP A 20 6.00 23.94 5.78
CA ASP A 20 5.76 25.36 5.50
C ASP A 20 5.98 26.23 6.74
N ASP A 21 5.56 25.77 7.92
CA ASP A 21 5.84 26.44 9.18
C ASP A 21 7.33 26.44 9.53
N ILE A 22 8.02 25.30 9.34
CA ILE A 22 9.48 25.20 9.49
C ILE A 22 10.19 26.19 8.56
N ASN A 23 9.74 26.32 7.31
CA ASN A 23 10.31 27.25 6.34
C ASN A 23 10.09 28.72 6.73
N ARG A 24 8.90 29.05 7.23
CA ARG A 24 8.59 30.40 7.73
C ARG A 24 9.48 30.77 8.91
N ILE A 25 9.62 29.88 9.89
CA ILE A 25 10.48 30.07 11.05
C ILE A 25 11.95 30.20 10.62
N ALA A 26 12.44 29.31 9.75
CA ALA A 26 13.80 29.34 9.23
C ALA A 26 14.12 30.68 8.56
N SER A 27 13.19 31.18 7.73
CA SER A 27 13.32 32.45 7.03
C SER A 27 13.34 33.65 7.99
N SER A 28 12.44 33.68 8.97
CA SER A 28 12.43 34.75 9.99
C SER A 28 13.72 34.78 10.82
N LEU A 29 14.21 33.61 11.24
CA LEU A 29 15.47 33.51 11.98
C LEU A 29 16.67 33.92 11.14
N TYR A 30 16.66 33.58 9.84
CA TYR A 30 17.70 34.03 8.91
C TYR A 30 17.74 35.55 8.84
N THR A 31 16.59 36.20 8.63
CA THR A 31 16.51 37.66 8.57
C THR A 31 17.02 38.31 9.85
N LEU A 32 16.60 37.84 11.03
CA LEU A 32 17.09 38.33 12.32
C LEU A 32 18.59 38.10 12.51
N GLY A 33 19.10 36.96 12.04
CA GLY A 33 20.52 36.62 12.10
C GLY A 33 21.42 37.46 11.21
N THR A 34 20.86 38.12 10.19
CA THR A 34 21.61 39.00 9.26
C THR A 34 21.64 40.47 9.65
N GLN A 35 20.95 40.88 10.73
CA GLN A 35 20.83 42.29 11.13
C GLN A 35 22.14 42.86 11.70
N ASP A 36 22.82 42.10 12.58
CA ASP A 36 24.05 42.52 13.26
C ASP A 36 25.04 41.35 13.43
N SER A 37 26.27 41.64 13.85
CA SER A 37 27.34 40.62 14.02
C SER A 37 27.43 40.00 15.43
N THR A 38 26.35 40.08 16.21
CA THR A 38 26.33 39.59 17.59
C THR A 38 26.37 38.05 17.65
N ASP A 39 26.79 37.49 18.79
CA ASP A 39 26.76 36.04 18.98
C ASP A 39 25.32 35.47 18.97
N LEU A 40 24.33 36.29 19.35
CA LEU A 40 22.91 35.97 19.21
C LEU A 40 22.49 35.87 17.73
N CYS A 41 22.94 36.80 16.88
CA CYS A 41 22.67 36.75 15.44
C CYS A 41 23.32 35.52 14.79
N LYS A 42 24.56 35.16 15.16
CA LYS A 42 25.22 33.92 14.71
C LYS A 42 24.45 32.67 15.18
N PHE A 43 23.88 32.69 16.37
CA PHE A 43 23.02 31.61 16.86
C PHE A 43 21.73 31.48 16.03
N PHE A 44 21.05 32.59 15.70
CA PHE A 44 19.89 32.55 14.82
C PHE A 44 20.19 31.98 13.44
N LEU A 45 21.35 32.30 12.86
CA LEU A 45 21.79 31.69 11.60
C LEU A 45 21.97 30.17 11.72
N LYS A 46 22.56 29.67 12.82
CA LYS A 46 22.70 28.22 13.08
C LYS A 46 21.34 27.53 13.24
N VAL A 47 20.39 28.15 13.94
CA VAL A 47 19.04 27.59 14.11
C VAL A 47 18.26 27.63 12.79
N SER A 48 18.43 28.68 11.98
CA SER A 48 17.87 28.73 10.62
C SER A 48 18.42 27.60 9.74
N GLU A 49 19.74 27.37 9.75
CA GLU A 49 20.37 26.26 9.02
C GLU A 49 19.86 24.88 9.50
N LEU A 50 19.66 24.73 10.81
CA LEU A 50 19.07 23.52 11.39
C LEU A 50 17.66 23.27 10.83
N PHE A 51 16.79 24.28 10.83
CA PHE A 51 15.43 24.14 10.31
C PHE A 51 15.39 23.80 8.82
N GLU A 52 16.25 24.42 8.01
CA GLU A 52 16.39 24.07 6.58
C GLU A 52 16.80 22.61 6.37
N LYS A 53 17.73 22.11 7.19
CA LYS A 53 18.14 20.70 7.15
C LYS A 53 17.03 19.76 7.60
N THR A 54 16.34 20.09 8.68
CA THR A 54 15.19 19.32 9.20
C THR A 54 14.08 19.24 8.15
N ARG A 55 13.72 20.35 7.51
CA ARG A 55 12.70 20.41 6.45
C ARG A 55 13.00 19.44 5.29
N LYS A 56 14.26 19.40 4.84
CA LYS A 56 14.70 18.48 3.77
C LYS A 56 14.56 17.02 4.17
N ILE A 57 14.83 16.70 5.44
CA ILE A 57 14.65 15.35 5.96
C ILE A 57 13.16 15.01 6.04
N GLU A 58 12.33 15.88 6.62
CA GLU A 58 10.87 15.69 6.69
C GLU A 58 10.26 15.42 5.30
N SER A 59 10.67 16.20 4.28
CA SER A 59 10.24 15.97 2.90
C SER A 59 10.64 14.58 2.37
N ARG A 60 11.81 14.08 2.77
CA ARG A 60 12.26 12.73 2.42
C ARG A 60 11.50 11.66 3.21
N VAL A 61 11.22 11.87 4.50
CA VAL A 61 10.43 10.96 5.33
C VAL A 61 9.07 10.73 4.69
N ALA A 62 8.36 11.80 4.36
CA ALA A 62 7.06 11.73 3.69
C ALA A 62 7.14 10.94 2.36
N ALA A 63 8.14 11.23 1.52
CA ALA A 63 8.30 10.52 0.25
C ALA A 63 8.60 9.02 0.42
N ASP A 64 9.47 8.66 1.39
CA ASP A 64 9.83 7.28 1.69
C ASP A 64 8.60 6.49 2.22
N GLU A 65 7.81 7.11 3.11
CA GLU A 65 6.60 6.53 3.70
C GLU A 65 5.46 6.38 2.67
N ASP A 66 5.21 7.41 1.86
CA ASP A 66 4.21 7.38 0.80
C ASP A 66 4.53 6.29 -0.22
N LEU A 67 5.81 6.16 -0.62
CA LEU A 67 6.26 5.08 -1.49
C LEU A 67 6.02 3.71 -0.84
N LYS A 68 6.33 3.59 0.45
CA LYS A 68 6.18 2.34 1.20
C LYS A 68 4.73 1.89 1.30
N LEU A 69 3.82 2.81 1.57
CA LEU A 69 2.39 2.57 1.60
C LEU A 69 1.87 2.22 0.21
N ALA A 70 2.25 2.99 -0.81
CA ALA A 70 1.83 2.77 -2.18
C ALA A 70 2.17 1.36 -2.67
N ASP A 71 3.35 0.84 -2.33
CA ASP A 71 3.76 -0.52 -2.70
C ASP A 71 2.89 -1.60 -2.03
N LEU A 72 2.53 -1.41 -0.76
CA LEU A 72 1.62 -2.32 -0.06
C LEU A 72 0.21 -2.28 -0.69
N LEU A 73 -0.31 -1.08 -0.98
CA LEU A 73 -1.62 -0.93 -1.59
C LEU A 73 -1.66 -1.53 -3.01
N LYS A 74 -0.60 -1.36 -3.80
CA LYS A 74 -0.47 -1.99 -5.13
C LYS A 74 -0.47 -3.51 -5.03
N TYR A 75 0.19 -4.08 -4.02
CA TYR A 75 0.13 -5.53 -3.76
C TYR A 75 -1.31 -5.99 -3.52
N TYR A 76 -2.04 -5.33 -2.62
CA TYR A 76 -3.45 -5.67 -2.33
C TYR A 76 -4.39 -5.46 -3.52
N LEU A 77 -4.17 -4.42 -4.32
CA LEU A 77 -4.93 -4.17 -5.54
C LEU A 77 -4.78 -5.32 -6.54
N ARG A 78 -3.55 -5.78 -6.76
CA ARG A 78 -3.26 -6.91 -7.67
C ARG A 78 -3.90 -8.21 -7.18
N GLU A 79 -3.80 -8.52 -5.89
CA GLU A 79 -4.45 -9.70 -5.30
C GLU A 79 -5.98 -9.62 -5.43
N SER A 80 -6.57 -8.45 -5.21
CA SER A 80 -8.01 -8.24 -5.35
C SER A 80 -8.47 -8.43 -6.79
N GLN A 81 -7.69 -7.93 -7.75
CA GLN A 81 -7.97 -8.10 -9.17
C GLN A 81 -7.87 -9.58 -9.61
N ALA A 82 -6.83 -10.29 -9.18
CA ALA A 82 -6.67 -11.72 -9.46
C ALA A 82 -7.83 -12.55 -8.88
N ALA A 83 -8.27 -12.24 -7.66
CA ALA A 83 -9.44 -12.88 -7.04
C ALA A 83 -10.72 -12.60 -7.83
N LYS A 84 -10.94 -11.35 -8.26
CA LYS A 84 -12.08 -10.97 -9.11
C LYS A 84 -12.08 -11.75 -10.43
N ASP A 85 -10.95 -11.86 -11.09
CA ASP A 85 -10.82 -12.57 -12.37
C ASP A 85 -11.04 -14.09 -12.21
N LEU A 86 -10.60 -14.67 -11.09
CA LEU A 86 -10.88 -16.06 -10.75
C LEU A 86 -12.37 -16.30 -10.51
N LEU A 87 -13.02 -15.45 -9.72
CA LEU A 87 -14.45 -15.52 -9.46
C LEU A 87 -15.28 -15.34 -10.73
N TYR A 88 -14.86 -14.45 -11.63
CA TYR A 88 -15.50 -14.25 -12.92
C TYR A 88 -15.44 -15.52 -13.78
N ARG A 89 -14.25 -16.14 -13.91
CA ARG A 89 -14.09 -17.42 -14.64
C ARG A 89 -14.93 -18.54 -14.03
N ARG A 90 -14.99 -18.61 -12.70
CA ARG A 90 -15.82 -19.59 -11.97
C ARG A 90 -17.30 -19.38 -12.24
N SER A 91 -17.77 -18.13 -12.16
CA SER A 91 -19.16 -17.76 -12.44
C SER A 91 -19.55 -18.13 -13.87
N ARG A 92 -18.67 -17.86 -14.85
CA ARG A 92 -18.93 -18.26 -16.24
C ARG A 92 -19.02 -19.77 -16.42
N ALA A 93 -18.12 -20.52 -15.81
CA ALA A 93 -18.14 -21.99 -15.85
C ALA A 93 -19.41 -22.57 -15.20
N LEU A 94 -19.92 -21.94 -14.13
CA LEU A 94 -21.19 -22.32 -13.51
C LEU A 94 -22.36 -22.13 -14.47
N VAL A 95 -22.44 -20.97 -15.13
CA VAL A 95 -23.49 -20.70 -16.12
C VAL A 95 -23.45 -21.72 -17.27
N ASP A 96 -22.26 -22.03 -17.77
CA ASP A 96 -22.08 -23.05 -18.83
C ASP A 96 -22.56 -24.43 -18.34
N TYR A 97 -22.22 -24.81 -17.10
CA TYR A 97 -22.67 -26.05 -16.47
C TYR A 97 -24.19 -26.12 -16.30
N GLU A 98 -24.83 -25.06 -15.78
CA GLU A 98 -26.29 -24.99 -15.64
C GLU A 98 -27.01 -25.09 -16.98
N ASN A 99 -26.45 -24.47 -18.03
CA ASN A 99 -26.99 -24.57 -19.38
C ASN A 99 -26.86 -25.98 -19.96
N ALA A 100 -25.71 -26.63 -19.78
CA ALA A 100 -25.51 -28.02 -20.19
C ALA A 100 -26.45 -28.98 -19.44
N ASN A 101 -26.69 -28.72 -18.14
CA ASN A 101 -27.62 -29.49 -17.34
C ASN A 101 -29.06 -29.38 -17.85
N LYS A 102 -29.52 -28.14 -18.14
CA LYS A 102 -30.84 -27.90 -18.77
C LYS A 102 -30.96 -28.57 -20.14
N ALA A 103 -29.87 -28.61 -20.93
CA ALA A 103 -29.86 -29.28 -22.23
C ALA A 103 -29.99 -30.80 -22.09
N LEU A 104 -29.28 -31.40 -21.13
CA LEU A 104 -29.40 -32.82 -20.79
C LEU A 104 -30.83 -33.19 -20.38
N ASP A 105 -31.49 -32.38 -19.54
CA ASP A 105 -32.88 -32.61 -19.14
C ASP A 105 -33.83 -32.60 -20.34
N LYS A 106 -33.62 -31.69 -21.31
CA LYS A 106 -34.39 -31.64 -22.56
C LYS A 106 -34.15 -32.87 -23.44
N SER A 107 -32.90 -33.33 -23.57
CA SER A 107 -32.55 -34.52 -24.34
C SER A 107 -33.15 -35.78 -23.72
N ARG A 108 -33.13 -35.89 -22.38
CA ARG A 108 -33.79 -36.97 -21.62
C ARG A 108 -35.30 -36.98 -21.84
N ALA A 109 -35.95 -35.82 -21.75
CA ALA A 109 -37.40 -35.69 -21.99
C ALA A 109 -37.82 -36.11 -23.41
N LYS A 110 -36.94 -35.93 -24.41
CA LYS A 110 -37.18 -36.32 -25.81
C LYS A 110 -36.66 -37.72 -26.16
N ASN A 111 -35.98 -38.41 -25.24
CA ASN A 111 -35.25 -39.66 -25.48
C ASN A 111 -34.33 -39.61 -26.71
N ARG A 112 -33.66 -38.47 -26.92
CA ARG A 112 -32.83 -38.22 -28.10
C ARG A 112 -31.49 -37.58 -27.70
N ASP A 113 -30.40 -38.04 -28.29
CA ASP A 113 -29.04 -37.48 -28.12
C ASP A 113 -28.58 -37.42 -26.65
N VAL A 114 -29.09 -38.32 -25.79
CA VAL A 114 -28.87 -38.30 -24.33
C VAL A 114 -27.39 -38.49 -23.97
N LEU A 115 -26.73 -39.48 -24.57
CA LEU A 115 -25.30 -39.77 -24.34
C LEU A 115 -24.40 -38.58 -24.66
N GLN A 116 -24.69 -37.86 -25.74
CA GLN A 116 -23.92 -36.69 -26.14
C GLN A 116 -24.13 -35.53 -25.17
N ALA A 117 -25.38 -35.28 -24.76
CA ALA A 117 -25.70 -34.23 -23.80
C ALA A 117 -25.11 -34.52 -22.41
N GLU A 118 -25.06 -35.79 -22.01
CA GLU A 118 -24.48 -36.23 -20.74
C GLU A 118 -22.96 -36.03 -20.72
N THR A 119 -22.28 -36.41 -21.80
CA THR A 119 -20.84 -36.14 -21.96
C THR A 119 -20.54 -34.64 -21.88
N SER A 120 -21.35 -33.81 -22.55
CA SER A 120 -21.19 -32.34 -22.52
C SER A 120 -21.39 -31.77 -21.11
N GLN A 121 -22.41 -32.23 -20.40
CA GLN A 121 -22.68 -31.83 -19.02
C GLN A 121 -21.53 -32.21 -18.08
N GLN A 122 -21.00 -33.43 -18.20
CA GLN A 122 -19.86 -33.90 -17.40
C GLN A 122 -18.61 -33.05 -17.62
N LEU A 123 -18.32 -32.68 -18.87
CA LEU A 123 -17.18 -31.81 -19.20
C LEU A 123 -17.33 -30.41 -18.55
N CYS A 124 -18.53 -29.82 -18.61
CA CYS A 124 -18.81 -28.55 -17.97
C CYS A 124 -18.74 -28.64 -16.44
N CYS A 125 -19.26 -29.73 -15.86
CA CYS A 125 -19.21 -30.03 -14.42
C CYS A 125 -17.76 -30.07 -13.93
N HIS A 126 -16.94 -30.92 -14.55
CA HIS A 126 -15.54 -31.10 -14.18
C HIS A 126 -14.75 -29.78 -14.31
N LYS A 127 -15.02 -28.97 -15.34
CA LYS A 127 -14.40 -27.64 -15.50
C LYS A 127 -14.79 -26.70 -14.35
N PHE A 128 -16.07 -26.66 -13.97
CA PHE A 128 -16.54 -25.83 -12.85
C PHE A 128 -15.95 -26.29 -11.51
N GLU A 129 -15.89 -27.60 -11.26
CA GLU A 129 -15.30 -28.18 -10.05
C GLU A 129 -13.82 -27.86 -9.93
N LYS A 130 -13.05 -28.05 -11.00
CA LYS A 130 -11.61 -27.71 -11.04
C LYS A 130 -11.34 -26.25 -10.72
N ILE A 131 -12.12 -25.32 -11.30
CA ILE A 131 -11.98 -23.88 -10.99
C ILE A 131 -12.40 -23.60 -9.54
N SER A 132 -13.45 -24.27 -9.05
CA SER A 132 -13.92 -24.10 -7.67
C SER A 132 -12.90 -24.60 -6.64
N GLU A 133 -12.23 -25.70 -6.91
CA GLU A 133 -11.15 -26.23 -6.07
C GLU A 133 -9.96 -25.27 -6.04
N SER A 134 -9.50 -24.80 -7.21
CA SER A 134 -8.45 -23.78 -7.30
C SER A 134 -8.83 -22.50 -6.55
N ALA A 135 -10.08 -22.05 -6.63
CA ALA A 135 -10.55 -20.87 -5.91
C ALA A 135 -10.55 -21.06 -4.38
N LYS A 136 -10.87 -22.26 -3.88
CA LYS A 136 -10.78 -22.58 -2.44
C LYS A 136 -9.33 -22.56 -1.97
N GLN A 137 -8.42 -23.16 -2.73
CA GLN A 137 -7.01 -23.18 -2.40
C GLN A 137 -6.42 -21.77 -2.39
N GLU A 138 -6.75 -20.95 -3.39
CA GLU A 138 -6.28 -19.56 -3.46
C GLU A 138 -6.74 -18.73 -2.25
N LEU A 139 -7.95 -18.94 -1.75
CA LEU A 139 -8.44 -18.26 -0.53
C LEU A 139 -7.64 -18.65 0.72
N ILE A 140 -7.20 -19.91 0.81
CA ILE A 140 -6.38 -20.39 1.93
C ILE A 140 -4.99 -19.76 1.83
N ASP A 141 -4.38 -19.82 0.65
CA ASP A 141 -3.03 -19.29 0.41
C ASP A 141 -2.99 -17.77 0.61
N PHE A 142 -4.01 -17.05 0.14
CA PHE A 142 -4.13 -15.61 0.33
C PHE A 142 -4.16 -15.21 1.81
N LYS A 143 -4.89 -15.95 2.67
CA LYS A 143 -4.92 -15.66 4.12
C LYS A 143 -3.51 -15.65 4.72
N THR A 144 -2.69 -16.63 4.35
CA THR A 144 -1.31 -16.76 4.83
C THR A 144 -0.39 -15.71 4.21
N ARG A 145 -0.43 -15.55 2.88
CA ARG A 145 0.41 -14.60 2.13
C ARG A 145 0.16 -13.17 2.58
N ARG A 146 -1.10 -12.79 2.80
CA ARG A 146 -1.50 -11.45 3.27
C ARG A 146 -0.84 -11.06 4.58
N VAL A 147 -0.90 -11.94 5.58
CA VAL A 147 -0.32 -11.67 6.91
C VAL A 147 1.19 -11.51 6.82
N SER A 148 1.85 -12.38 6.04
CA SER A 148 3.30 -12.29 5.81
C SER A 148 3.69 -10.97 5.13
N ALA A 149 2.99 -10.59 4.07
CA ALA A 149 3.24 -9.35 3.34
C ALA A 149 3.04 -8.11 4.23
N PHE A 150 1.97 -8.08 5.02
CA PHE A 150 1.71 -6.98 5.95
C PHE A 150 2.77 -6.91 7.05
N ARG A 151 3.14 -8.05 7.66
CA ARG A 151 4.20 -8.10 8.67
C ARG A 151 5.53 -7.60 8.12
N LYS A 152 5.90 -8.04 6.91
CA LYS A 152 7.12 -7.57 6.25
C LYS A 152 7.09 -6.05 6.05
N ASN A 153 5.96 -5.51 5.59
CA ASN A 153 5.82 -4.07 5.41
C ASN A 153 5.99 -3.29 6.72
N LEU A 154 5.40 -3.76 7.83
CA LEU A 154 5.57 -3.13 9.15
C LEU A 154 7.02 -3.15 9.64
N VAL A 155 7.72 -4.26 9.47
CA VAL A 155 9.14 -4.36 9.83
C VAL A 155 9.98 -3.38 9.02
N GLU A 156 9.77 -3.33 7.71
CA GLU A 156 10.50 -2.43 6.83
C GLU A 156 10.16 -0.95 7.09
N LEU A 157 8.93 -0.65 7.53
CA LEU A 157 8.54 0.71 7.97
C LEU A 157 9.25 1.09 9.27
N ALA A 158 9.28 0.21 10.27
CA ALA A 158 10.01 0.47 11.52
C ALA A 158 11.52 0.67 11.28
N GLU A 159 12.11 -0.09 10.34
CA GLU A 159 13.50 0.13 9.92
C GLU A 159 13.72 1.48 9.22
N LEU A 160 12.73 1.97 8.46
CA LEU A 160 12.75 3.30 7.85
C LEU A 160 12.67 4.39 8.92
N GLU A 161 11.71 4.30 9.85
CA GLU A 161 11.57 5.25 10.97
C GLU A 161 12.86 5.36 11.78
N LEU A 162 13.54 4.24 12.07
CA LEU A 162 14.83 4.24 12.75
C LEU A 162 15.94 4.95 11.94
N LYS A 163 15.93 4.84 10.61
CA LYS A 163 16.88 5.56 9.75
C LYS A 163 16.57 7.05 9.73
N HIS A 164 15.29 7.42 9.63
CA HIS A 164 14.83 8.81 9.64
C HIS A 164 15.16 9.49 10.98
N ALA A 165 14.91 8.83 12.11
CA ALA A 165 15.27 9.35 13.44
C ALA A 165 16.77 9.62 13.58
N LYS A 166 17.64 8.76 13.03
CA LYS A 166 19.10 8.98 13.03
C LYS A 166 19.50 10.17 12.15
N LEU A 167 18.84 10.36 11.00
CA LEU A 167 19.07 11.52 10.14
C LEU A 167 18.68 12.81 10.87
N LEU A 168 17.50 12.85 11.51
CA LEU A 168 17.06 13.98 12.33
C LEU A 168 18.02 14.27 13.48
N GLN A 169 18.50 13.23 14.18
CA GLN A 169 19.48 13.38 15.25
C GLN A 169 20.80 13.98 14.73
N SER A 170 21.24 13.62 13.52
CA SER A 170 22.46 14.17 12.93
C SER A 170 22.37 15.67 12.65
N CYS A 171 21.17 16.20 12.36
CA CYS A 171 20.94 17.63 12.17
C CYS A 171 21.26 18.44 13.42
N MET A 172 21.01 17.91 14.62
CA MET A 172 21.38 18.58 15.87
C MET A 172 22.89 18.81 16.02
N GLY A 173 23.73 18.14 15.22
CA GLY A 173 25.17 18.40 15.14
C GLY A 173 25.51 19.85 14.74
N VAL A 174 24.62 20.54 14.01
CA VAL A 174 24.79 21.95 13.63
C VAL A 174 24.92 22.86 14.87
N LEU A 175 24.27 22.48 15.98
CA LEU A 175 24.33 23.24 17.23
C LEU A 175 25.55 22.88 18.09
N LYS A 176 26.26 21.77 17.82
CA LYS A 176 27.37 21.27 18.66
C LYS A 176 28.73 21.89 18.35
N GLY A 177 28.86 22.66 17.27
CA GLY A 177 30.06 23.46 17.01
C GLY A 177 29.98 24.79 17.75
N ASN A 178 30.85 25.00 18.75
CA ASN A 178 31.13 26.22 19.52
C ASN A 178 30.59 26.25 20.98
N THR A 179 31.15 25.40 21.83
CA THR A 179 31.58 25.82 23.18
C THR A 179 33.09 25.86 23.21
#